data_AF-A0A496PBK7-F1
#
_entry.id   AF-A0A496PBK7-F1
#
_cell.length_a   1.000
_cell.length_b   1.000
_cell.length_c   1.000
_cell.angle_alpha   90.00
_cell.angle_beta   90.00
_cell.angle_gamma   90.00
#
_symmetry.space_group_name_H-M   'P 1'
#
loop_
_entity.id
_entity.type
_entity.pdbx_description
1 polymer ?
#
loop_
_entity_poly.entity_id
_entity_poly.type
_entity_poly.pdbx_seq_one_letter_code
_entity_poly.pdbx_strand_id
1 'polypeptide(L)'
;MSYDNIRKGEYHSVGGDATHIIFNFPGYGALYMGSLISLSYQTYRDKVPVYNLGNTNIDGFAIGKRYVAGSIIKAMFLNDDLRAFLNEVSKDIGLNKDIDSIYQLKYENSKTYHHLMMDDILPFDIIIVLSSEYGNFSVSEIIYGATLINSGQVHSIQDLIVENTISFVARDARQTLESLNSTKYNITTGGAGTKASELSDTSNTKYKSDKSNSNPDQEWFKDALEKYKYQANLDGQLTADEQKVISTLSQLAGLGEDPNYNWESLPAEYKIYKNDPYTNGGTKKYVYPKSQDIDSSSLTALDKG
;
A
#
# COMPACT_ATOMS: atom_id res chain seq x y z
N MET A 1 -27.12 -3.29 -8.49
CA MET A 1 -26.29 -2.84 -9.62
C MET A 1 -25.22 -3.89 -9.87
N SER A 2 -24.92 -4.19 -11.14
CA SER A 2 -23.94 -5.22 -11.54
C SER A 2 -22.51 -4.80 -11.16
N TYR A 3 -21.67 -5.76 -10.76
CA TYR A 3 -20.29 -5.58 -10.26
C TYR A 3 -19.28 -5.02 -11.30
N ASP A 4 -19.71 -4.73 -12.53
CA ASP A 4 -18.85 -4.41 -13.68
C ASP A 4 -18.45 -2.92 -13.82
N ASN A 5 -18.91 -2.03 -12.94
CA ASN A 5 -18.73 -0.58 -13.12
C ASN A 5 -17.73 0.10 -12.18
N ILE A 6 -16.88 -0.64 -11.47
CA ILE A 6 -15.84 -0.01 -10.65
C ILE A 6 -14.68 0.36 -11.57
N ARG A 7 -14.50 1.65 -11.85
CA ARG A 7 -13.36 2.08 -12.65
C ARG A 7 -12.09 1.95 -11.81
N LYS A 8 -11.03 1.44 -12.42
CA LYS A 8 -9.70 1.38 -11.79
C LYS A 8 -9.27 2.81 -11.41
N GLY A 9 -9.30 3.13 -10.11
CA GLY A 9 -8.97 4.47 -9.59
C GLY A 9 -10.11 5.20 -8.85
N GLU A 10 -11.31 4.63 -8.77
CA GLU A 10 -12.38 5.17 -7.92
C GLU A 10 -12.16 4.77 -6.44
N TYR A 11 -12.22 5.75 -5.53
CA TYR A 11 -12.07 5.54 -4.09
C TYR A 11 -13.44 5.68 -3.42
N HIS A 12 -13.95 4.58 -2.84
CA HIS A 12 -15.20 4.58 -2.08
C HIS A 12 -14.91 4.31 -0.60
N SER A 13 -15.55 5.09 0.29
CA SER A 13 -15.51 4.78 1.72
C SER A 13 -16.36 3.54 1.99
N VAL A 14 -15.76 2.57 2.66
CA VAL A 14 -16.39 1.33 3.12
C VAL A 14 -16.72 1.37 4.62
N GLY A 15 -16.21 2.38 5.34
CA GLY A 15 -16.54 2.61 6.74
C GLY A 15 -17.63 3.67 6.86
N GLY A 16 -18.68 3.39 7.63
CA GLY A 16 -19.66 4.43 7.98
C GLY A 16 -21.04 3.96 8.44
N ASP A 17 -21.51 2.78 8.04
CA ASP A 17 -22.88 2.34 8.35
C ASP A 17 -22.92 1.18 9.36
N ALA A 18 -22.36 0.02 8.99
CA ALA A 18 -22.30 -1.15 9.88
C ALA A 18 -20.85 -1.64 10.06
N THR A 19 -20.36 -1.51 11.29
CA THR A 19 -19.10 -2.11 11.74
C THR A 19 -19.42 -3.23 12.71
N HIS A 20 -19.12 -4.46 12.31
CA HIS A 20 -19.29 -5.64 13.15
C HIS A 20 -17.94 -6.14 13.62
N ILE A 21 -17.82 -6.41 14.91
CA ILE A 21 -16.59 -6.93 15.52
C ILE A 21 -16.88 -8.31 16.10
N ILE A 22 -16.02 -9.26 15.76
CA ILE A 22 -16.14 -10.66 16.13
C ILE A 22 -14.81 -11.11 16.71
N PHE A 23 -14.85 -11.75 17.88
CA PHE A 23 -13.68 -12.39 18.48
C PHE A 23 -13.73 -13.88 18.16
N ASN A 24 -12.70 -14.39 17.49
CA ASN A 24 -12.60 -15.79 17.14
C ASN A 24 -11.63 -16.50 18.08
N PHE A 25 -12.18 -17.30 19.00
CA PHE A 25 -11.40 -18.08 19.95
C PHE A 25 -11.08 -19.46 19.37
N PRO A 26 -9.80 -19.87 19.34
CA PRO A 26 -9.45 -21.22 18.92
C PRO A 26 -10.08 -22.24 19.89
N GLY A 27 -10.93 -23.14 19.36
CA GLY A 27 -11.59 -24.20 20.14
C GLY A 27 -12.99 -23.85 20.67
N TYR A 28 -13.28 -22.56 20.93
CA TYR A 28 -14.58 -22.12 21.44
C TYR A 28 -15.46 -21.42 20.39
N GLY A 29 -14.90 -21.08 19.22
CA GLY A 29 -15.65 -20.48 18.11
C GLY A 29 -15.68 -18.96 18.15
N ALA A 30 -16.61 -18.39 17.38
CA ALA A 30 -16.71 -16.94 17.17
C ALA A 30 -17.75 -16.31 18.11
N LEU A 31 -17.32 -15.30 18.87
CA LEU A 31 -18.13 -14.47 19.73
C LEU A 31 -18.39 -13.11 19.06
N TYR A 32 -19.66 -12.78 18.85
CA TYR A 32 -20.03 -11.45 18.36
C TYR A 32 -20.00 -10.42 19.50
N MET A 33 -19.34 -9.30 19.28
CA MET A 33 -19.17 -8.25 20.29
C MET A 33 -20.14 -7.09 20.05
N GLY A 34 -21.39 -7.25 20.51
CA GLY A 34 -22.44 -6.23 20.36
C GLY A 34 -22.29 -5.04 21.30
N SER A 35 -21.52 -5.21 22.36
CA SER A 35 -21.30 -4.22 23.42
C SER A 35 -20.10 -3.28 23.20
N LEU A 36 -19.32 -3.50 22.14
CA LEU A 36 -18.17 -2.66 21.80
C LEU A 36 -18.63 -1.29 21.29
N ILE A 37 -18.01 -0.23 21.79
CA ILE A 37 -18.20 1.13 21.28
C ILE A 37 -17.10 1.46 20.27
N SER A 38 -15.85 1.14 20.62
CA SER A 38 -14.69 1.52 19.82
C SER A 38 -13.60 0.46 19.89
N LEU A 39 -12.96 0.22 18.76
CA LEU A 39 -11.76 -0.60 18.63
C LEU A 39 -10.72 0.22 17.90
N SER A 40 -9.55 0.36 18.50
CA SER A 40 -8.41 1.05 17.91
C SER A 40 -7.19 0.16 17.98
N TYR A 41 -6.39 0.14 16.92
CA TYR A 41 -5.13 -0.58 16.89
C TYR A 41 -4.07 0.18 16.11
N GLN A 42 -2.82 -0.08 16.44
CA GLN A 42 -1.65 0.50 15.81
C GLN A 42 -0.57 -0.56 15.66
N THR A 43 0.08 -0.58 14.50
CA THR A 43 1.26 -1.43 14.28
C THR A 43 2.50 -0.69 14.73
N TYR A 44 3.13 -1.20 15.77
CA TYR A 44 4.40 -0.67 16.26
C TYR A 44 5.57 -1.49 15.72
N ARG A 45 6.66 -0.80 15.38
CA ARG A 45 7.92 -1.43 14.99
C ARG A 45 9.09 -0.61 15.51
N ASP A 46 10.00 -1.27 16.20
CA ASP A 46 11.28 -0.67 16.58
C ASP A 46 12.09 -0.35 15.32
N LYS A 47 12.48 0.92 15.15
CA LYS A 47 13.35 1.38 14.06
C LYS A 47 14.49 2.21 14.65
N VAL A 48 15.72 1.71 14.51
CA VAL A 48 16.92 2.41 14.99
C VAL A 48 17.65 3.00 13.78
N PRO A 49 17.93 4.32 13.74
CA PRO A 49 18.67 4.91 12.64
C PRO A 49 20.13 4.45 12.64
N VAL A 50 20.65 4.17 11.45
CA VAL A 50 22.06 3.82 11.23
C VAL A 50 22.74 4.98 10.52
N TYR A 51 23.87 5.41 11.08
CA TYR A 51 24.71 6.48 10.55
C TYR A 51 26.04 5.89 10.10
N ASN A 52 26.46 6.24 8.89
CA ASN A 52 27.79 5.89 8.39
C ASN A 52 28.82 6.87 8.94
N LEU A 53 30.02 6.37 9.24
CA LEU A 53 31.11 7.21 9.71
C LEU A 53 31.43 8.30 8.66
N GLY A 54 31.40 9.56 9.09
CA GLY A 54 31.68 10.72 8.22
C GLY A 54 30.45 11.31 7.51
N ASN A 55 29.24 10.75 7.69
CA ASN A 55 27.99 11.34 7.20
C ASN A 55 27.07 11.67 8.40
N THR A 56 26.52 12.89 8.43
CA THR A 56 25.58 13.34 9.47
C THR A 56 24.14 12.92 9.19
N ASN A 57 23.84 12.48 7.97
CA ASN A 57 22.52 12.05 7.56
C ASN A 57 22.31 10.55 7.84
N ILE A 58 21.06 10.17 8.10
CA ILE A 58 20.65 8.77 8.29
C ILE A 58 20.78 8.06 6.95
N ASP A 59 21.54 6.96 6.91
CA ASP A 59 21.70 6.12 5.72
C ASP A 59 20.61 5.04 5.63
N GLY A 60 20.15 4.56 6.79
CA GLY A 60 19.08 3.57 6.85
C GLY A 60 18.53 3.37 8.25
N PHE A 61 17.56 2.47 8.37
CA PHE A 61 16.99 2.07 9.65
C PHE A 61 17.20 0.57 9.87
N ALA A 62 17.81 0.21 11.00
CA ALA A 62 17.79 -1.16 11.49
C ALA A 62 16.36 -1.52 11.90
N ILE A 63 15.87 -2.62 11.34
CA ILE A 63 14.51 -3.10 11.54
C ILE A 63 14.47 -4.03 12.74
N GLY A 64 13.77 -3.62 13.79
CA GLY A 64 13.54 -4.42 14.98
C GLY A 64 12.21 -5.17 14.98
N LYS A 65 11.83 -5.61 16.18
CA LYS A 65 10.58 -6.33 16.47
C LYS A 65 9.34 -5.51 16.09
N ARG A 66 8.32 -6.21 15.59
CA ARG A 66 7.01 -5.68 15.21
C ARG A 66 5.95 -6.37 16.06
N TYR A 67 4.98 -5.59 16.52
CA TYR A 67 3.75 -6.08 17.13
C TYR A 67 2.63 -5.09 16.85
N VAL A 68 1.39 -5.55 17.01
CA VAL A 68 0.21 -4.69 16.98
C VAL A 68 -0.21 -4.46 18.43
N ALA A 69 -0.59 -3.24 18.76
CA ALA A 69 -1.14 -2.91 20.07
C ALA A 69 -2.41 -2.08 19.87
N GLY A 70 -3.37 -2.22 20.76
CA GLY A 70 -4.63 -1.51 20.62
C GLY A 70 -5.43 -1.44 21.91
N SER A 71 -6.54 -0.72 21.82
CA SER A 71 -7.51 -0.57 22.90
C SER A 71 -8.91 -0.89 22.37
N ILE A 72 -9.62 -1.67 23.18
CA ILE A 72 -11.03 -2.03 23.03
C ILE A 72 -11.80 -1.25 24.10
N ILE A 73 -12.77 -0.45 23.67
CA ILE A 73 -13.66 0.29 24.57
C ILE A 73 -15.04 -0.32 24.46
N LYS A 74 -15.59 -0.70 25.61
CA LYS A 74 -16.85 -1.42 25.73
C LYS A 74 -17.78 -0.69 26.69
N ALA A 75 -19.07 -0.63 26.37
CA ALA A 75 -20.09 -0.18 27.32
C ALA A 75 -20.43 -1.29 28.33
N MET A 76 -20.66 -0.90 29.57
CA MET A 76 -21.18 -1.81 30.59
C MET A 76 -22.66 -2.10 30.35
N PHE A 77 -22.97 -3.32 29.95
CA PHE A 77 -24.34 -3.84 29.86
C PHE A 77 -24.61 -4.86 30.95
N LEU A 78 -25.90 -5.07 31.27
CA LEU A 78 -26.32 -6.13 32.21
C LEU A 78 -25.87 -7.51 31.72
N ASN A 79 -26.04 -7.75 30.42
CA ASN A 79 -25.58 -8.96 29.73
C ASN A 79 -24.36 -8.59 28.88
N ASP A 80 -23.19 -8.92 29.40
CA ASP A 80 -21.91 -8.66 28.75
C ASP A 80 -21.47 -9.91 27.96
N ASP A 81 -21.30 -9.76 26.64
CA ASP A 81 -20.89 -10.84 25.72
C ASP A 81 -19.62 -11.58 26.18
N LEU A 82 -18.57 -10.84 26.55
CA LEU A 82 -17.27 -11.38 26.91
C LEU A 82 -17.32 -12.03 28.29
N ARG A 83 -18.04 -11.42 29.24
CA ARG A 83 -18.22 -12.00 30.58
C ARG A 83 -19.07 -13.27 30.55
N ALA A 84 -20.11 -13.31 29.72
CA ALA A 84 -20.89 -14.52 29.50
C ALA A 84 -20.02 -15.65 28.95
N PHE A 85 -19.19 -15.34 27.95
CA PHE A 85 -18.19 -16.27 27.41
C PHE A 85 -17.19 -16.75 28.46
N LEU A 86 -16.62 -15.84 29.25
CA LEU A 86 -15.70 -16.19 30.35
C LEU A 86 -16.32 -17.15 31.36
N ASN A 87 -17.59 -16.94 31.71
CA ASN A 87 -18.31 -17.82 32.64
C ASN A 87 -18.51 -19.21 32.02
N GLU A 88 -18.77 -19.30 30.72
CA GLU A 88 -18.87 -20.56 30.00
C GLU A 88 -17.53 -21.31 30.00
N VAL A 89 -16.42 -20.62 29.68
CA VAL A 89 -15.07 -21.16 29.72
C VAL A 89 -14.69 -21.60 31.15
N SER A 90 -15.01 -20.80 32.16
CA SER A 90 -14.77 -21.13 33.58
C SER A 90 -15.49 -22.41 34.00
N LYS A 91 -16.73 -22.58 33.54
CA LYS A 91 -17.54 -23.76 33.81
C LYS A 91 -16.96 -25.01 33.16
N ASP A 92 -16.48 -24.89 31.92
CA ASP A 92 -15.84 -25.98 31.17
C ASP A 92 -14.52 -26.44 31.82
N ILE A 93 -13.71 -25.48 32.31
CA ILE A 93 -12.45 -25.75 33.03
C ILE A 93 -12.71 -26.35 34.44
N GLY A 94 -13.95 -26.35 34.92
CA GLY A 94 -14.32 -26.89 36.23
C GLY A 94 -14.03 -25.96 37.40
N LEU A 95 -13.84 -24.66 37.14
CA LEU A 95 -13.72 -23.60 38.15
C LEU A 95 -15.12 -23.21 38.65
N ASN A 96 -15.88 -24.19 39.14
CA ASN A 96 -17.23 -24.00 39.65
C ASN A 96 -17.16 -23.61 41.13
N LYS A 97 -17.17 -22.32 41.44
CA LYS A 97 -17.55 -21.83 42.76
C LYS A 97 -18.65 -20.79 42.59
N ASP A 98 -19.85 -21.11 43.08
CA ASP A 98 -21.00 -20.20 43.11
C ASP A 98 -20.70 -19.06 44.10
N ILE A 99 -20.20 -17.93 43.61
CA ILE A 99 -19.97 -16.71 44.40
C ILE A 99 -21.25 -15.88 44.46
N ASP A 100 -22.27 -16.44 45.11
CA ASP A 100 -23.56 -15.75 45.32
C ASP A 100 -23.72 -15.16 46.73
N SER A 101 -22.70 -15.21 47.58
CA SER A 101 -22.82 -14.62 48.92
C SER A 101 -21.70 -13.64 49.27
N ILE A 102 -22.06 -12.35 49.19
CA ILE A 102 -21.38 -11.21 49.85
C ILE A 102 -21.16 -11.48 51.36
N TYR A 103 -21.86 -12.46 51.95
CA TYR A 103 -21.76 -12.85 53.35
C TYR A 103 -20.74 -13.95 53.68
N GLN A 104 -20.08 -14.59 52.70
CA GLN A 104 -19.04 -15.59 52.98
C GLN A 104 -17.68 -14.98 53.39
N LEU A 105 -17.58 -13.64 53.44
CA LEU A 105 -16.40 -12.89 53.91
C LEU A 105 -16.06 -13.11 55.39
N LYS A 106 -16.85 -13.85 56.17
CA LYS A 106 -16.67 -13.95 57.62
C LYS A 106 -15.80 -15.10 58.09
N TYR A 107 -15.67 -16.19 57.34
CA TYR A 107 -14.95 -17.40 57.81
C TYR A 107 -14.50 -18.25 56.61
N GLU A 108 -13.37 -17.90 55.99
CA GLU A 108 -12.46 -18.88 55.37
C GLU A 108 -11.22 -18.17 54.79
N ASN A 109 -10.09 -18.88 54.80
CA ASN A 109 -8.77 -18.38 54.41
C ASN A 109 -8.81 -17.54 53.12
N SER A 110 -8.47 -16.25 53.26
CA SER A 110 -8.47 -15.19 52.24
C SER A 110 -7.54 -15.40 51.02
N LYS A 111 -7.09 -16.64 50.75
CA LYS A 111 -6.08 -16.96 49.74
C LYS A 111 -6.61 -17.70 48.49
N THR A 112 -7.89 -18.03 48.37
CA THR A 112 -8.39 -18.86 47.25
C THR A 112 -9.67 -18.36 46.60
N TYR A 113 -9.64 -17.09 46.17
CA TYR A 113 -10.57 -16.55 45.18
C TYR A 113 -9.81 -16.35 43.86
N HIS A 114 -9.98 -17.26 42.90
CA HIS A 114 -9.51 -17.07 41.53
C HIS A 114 -10.72 -17.24 40.63
N HIS A 115 -11.31 -16.13 40.19
CA HIS A 115 -12.15 -16.12 39.00
C HIS A 115 -11.24 -15.87 37.80
N LEU A 116 -11.64 -16.37 36.63
CA LEU A 116 -10.94 -16.04 35.40
C LEU A 116 -11.06 -14.54 35.14
N MET A 117 -9.90 -13.90 35.00
CA MET A 117 -9.80 -12.52 34.61
C MET A 117 -9.79 -12.42 33.08
N MET A 118 -9.99 -11.21 32.54
CA MET A 118 -10.00 -11.01 31.09
C MET A 118 -8.64 -11.27 30.45
N ASP A 119 -7.54 -11.10 31.18
CA ASP A 119 -6.17 -11.40 30.74
C ASP A 119 -5.81 -12.89 30.80
N ASP A 120 -6.60 -13.71 31.49
CA ASP A 120 -6.39 -15.17 31.58
C ASP A 120 -6.86 -15.92 30.31
N ILE A 121 -7.53 -15.24 29.37
CA ILE A 121 -8.08 -15.89 28.17
C ILE A 121 -7.01 -16.22 27.14
N LEU A 122 -7.25 -17.30 26.39
CA LEU A 122 -6.40 -17.69 25.27
C LEU A 122 -6.33 -16.58 24.21
N PRO A 123 -5.18 -16.43 23.53
CA PRO A 123 -5.08 -15.52 22.41
C PRO A 123 -6.12 -15.83 21.33
N PHE A 124 -6.76 -14.79 20.81
CA PHE A 124 -7.87 -14.89 19.86
C PHE A 124 -7.67 -13.95 18.69
N ASP A 125 -8.37 -14.20 17.59
CA ASP A 125 -8.32 -13.30 16.44
C ASP A 125 -9.47 -12.30 16.53
N ILE A 126 -9.18 -11.02 16.26
CA ILE A 126 -10.21 -9.97 16.17
C ILE A 126 -10.52 -9.76 14.71
N ILE A 127 -11.78 -10.00 14.33
CA ILE A 127 -12.28 -9.81 12.98
C ILE A 127 -13.19 -8.58 12.99
N ILE A 128 -12.84 -7.60 12.19
CA ILE A 128 -13.60 -6.39 11.94
C ILE A 128 -14.22 -6.55 10.55
N VAL A 129 -15.52 -6.36 10.45
CA VAL A 129 -16.26 -6.38 9.18
C VAL A 129 -16.89 -5.02 9.02
N LEU A 130 -16.43 -4.31 8.00
CA LEU A 130 -16.95 -3.01 7.58
C LEU A 130 -17.86 -3.25 6.39
N SER A 131 -19.09 -2.77 6.44
CA SER A 131 -20.01 -2.78 5.30
C SER A 131 -20.26 -1.37 4.81
N SER A 132 -20.20 -1.19 3.50
CA SER A 132 -20.58 0.06 2.83
C SER A 132 -22.10 0.23 2.86
N GLU A 133 -22.56 1.45 3.10
CA GLU A 133 -23.96 1.88 3.03
C GLU A 133 -24.59 1.59 1.66
N TYR A 134 -23.79 1.65 0.59
CA TYR A 134 -24.23 1.35 -0.78
C TYR A 134 -24.32 -0.16 -1.07
N GLY A 135 -24.14 -1.01 -0.05
CA GLY A 135 -24.55 -2.43 -0.02
C GLY A 135 -23.70 -3.41 -0.81
N ASN A 136 -22.73 -2.92 -1.60
CA ASN A 136 -21.98 -3.76 -2.55
C ASN A 136 -20.51 -3.98 -2.18
N PHE A 137 -20.01 -3.31 -1.14
CA PHE A 137 -18.63 -3.40 -0.70
C PHE A 137 -18.56 -3.75 0.78
N SER A 138 -17.70 -4.70 1.09
CA SER A 138 -17.32 -5.01 2.46
C SER A 138 -15.81 -5.07 2.52
N VAL A 139 -15.23 -4.61 3.63
CA VAL A 139 -13.81 -4.75 3.90
C VAL A 139 -13.69 -5.44 5.24
N SER A 140 -12.88 -6.48 5.28
CA SER A 140 -12.63 -7.20 6.52
C SER A 140 -11.20 -6.96 6.97
N GLU A 141 -11.03 -6.60 8.23
CA GLU A 141 -9.73 -6.49 8.87
C GLU A 141 -9.61 -7.59 9.91
N ILE A 142 -8.47 -8.27 9.93
CA ILE A 142 -8.21 -9.34 10.89
C ILE A 142 -6.93 -9.00 11.64
N ILE A 143 -7.04 -8.95 12.96
CA ILE A 143 -5.93 -8.84 13.89
C ILE A 143 -5.67 -10.23 14.46
N TYR A 144 -4.49 -10.77 14.20
CA TYR A 144 -4.14 -12.15 14.53
C TYR A 144 -3.49 -12.29 15.90
N GLY A 145 -3.98 -13.25 16.68
CA GLY A 145 -3.42 -13.63 17.97
C GLY A 145 -3.35 -12.47 18.95
N ALA A 146 -4.46 -11.78 19.16
CA ALA A 146 -4.63 -10.77 20.18
C ALA A 146 -4.68 -11.40 21.58
N THR A 147 -3.92 -10.82 22.50
CA THR A 147 -3.89 -11.16 23.92
C THR A 147 -4.22 -9.92 24.72
N LEU A 148 -5.19 -10.02 25.62
CA LEU A 148 -5.56 -8.94 26.53
C LEU A 148 -4.47 -8.83 27.60
N ILE A 149 -4.00 -7.61 27.86
CA ILE A 149 -2.95 -7.36 28.87
C ILE A 149 -3.54 -6.69 30.10
N ASN A 150 -4.48 -5.77 29.90
CA ASN A 150 -5.00 -4.94 30.97
C ASN A 150 -6.45 -4.57 30.69
N SER A 151 -7.29 -4.62 31.72
CA SER A 151 -8.64 -4.09 31.72
C SER A 151 -8.79 -3.04 32.81
N GLY A 152 -9.25 -1.85 32.44
CA GLY A 152 -9.57 -0.76 33.37
C GLY A 152 -11.01 -0.32 33.17
N GLN A 153 -11.71 -0.03 34.27
CA GLN A 153 -13.06 0.51 34.22
C GLN A 153 -13.06 1.97 34.62
N VAL A 154 -13.79 2.79 33.87
CA VAL A 154 -13.96 4.22 34.15
C VAL A 154 -15.40 4.44 34.60
N HIS A 155 -15.56 4.85 35.85
CA HIS A 155 -16.84 5.29 36.41
C HIS A 155 -16.85 6.81 36.45
N SER A 156 -17.54 7.40 35.48
CA SER A 156 -17.78 8.84 35.48
C SER A 156 -19.00 9.14 36.36
N ILE A 157 -18.92 10.18 37.19
CA ILE A 157 -20.08 10.66 37.98
C ILE A 157 -21.01 11.48 37.08
N GLN A 158 -20.48 12.08 36.01
CA GLN A 158 -21.19 12.98 35.13
C GLN A 158 -21.76 12.29 33.87
N ASP A 159 -21.14 11.21 33.41
CA ASP A 159 -21.59 10.52 32.19
C ASP A 159 -22.59 9.38 32.51
N LEU A 160 -23.56 9.20 31.61
CA LEU A 160 -24.58 8.15 31.74
C LEU A 160 -24.03 6.75 31.41
N ILE A 161 -22.93 6.67 30.67
CA ILE A 161 -22.35 5.41 30.19
C ILE A 161 -21.10 5.10 31.00
N VAL A 162 -21.03 3.88 31.52
CA VAL A 162 -19.83 3.32 32.14
C VAL A 162 -19.05 2.54 31.09
N GLU A 163 -17.76 2.84 30.98
CA GLU A 163 -16.88 2.25 29.97
C GLU A 163 -15.85 1.31 30.60
N ASN A 164 -15.64 0.17 29.95
CA ASN A 164 -14.53 -0.72 30.20
C ASN A 164 -13.51 -0.58 29.06
N THR A 165 -12.28 -0.20 29.41
CA THR A 165 -11.16 -0.02 28.50
C THR A 165 -10.21 -1.21 28.64
N ILE A 166 -10.03 -1.96 27.56
CA ILE A 166 -9.21 -3.17 27.52
C ILE A 166 -8.06 -2.94 26.54
N SER A 167 -6.82 -3.07 27.02
CA SER A 167 -5.62 -3.01 26.21
C SER A 167 -5.23 -4.41 25.71
N PHE A 168 -4.85 -4.52 24.44
CA PHE A 168 -4.38 -5.78 23.87
C PHE A 168 -3.09 -5.59 23.05
N VAL A 169 -2.35 -6.68 22.93
CA VAL A 169 -1.25 -6.83 21.95
C VAL A 169 -1.54 -8.01 21.05
N ALA A 170 -1.16 -7.89 19.79
CA ALA A 170 -1.37 -8.90 18.77
C ALA A 170 -0.13 -9.06 17.89
N ARG A 171 -0.09 -10.17 17.15
CA ARG A 171 1.08 -10.57 16.35
C ARG A 171 1.13 -9.81 15.04
N ASP A 172 -0.01 -9.70 14.37
CA ASP A 172 -0.11 -9.04 13.09
C ASP A 172 -1.54 -8.51 12.85
N ALA A 173 -1.68 -7.57 11.94
CA ALA A 173 -2.95 -7.07 11.45
C ALA A 173 -2.92 -7.06 9.92
N ARG A 174 -3.99 -7.57 9.31
CA ARG A 174 -4.16 -7.63 7.86
C ARG A 174 -5.53 -7.08 7.49
N GLN A 175 -5.53 -6.18 6.52
CA GLN A 175 -6.74 -5.77 5.83
C GLN A 175 -6.94 -6.63 4.58
N THR A 176 -8.17 -7.08 4.39
CA THR A 176 -8.61 -7.82 3.21
C THR A 176 -9.66 -6.99 2.49
N LEU A 177 -9.30 -6.58 1.27
CA LEU A 177 -10.17 -5.86 0.34
C LEU A 177 -10.89 -6.91 -0.53
N GLU A 178 -11.93 -7.53 0.00
CA GLU A 178 -12.72 -8.53 -0.75
C GLU A 178 -14.14 -8.02 -0.95
N SER A 179 -14.54 -7.84 -2.21
CA SER A 179 -15.96 -7.68 -2.53
C SER A 179 -16.65 -9.03 -2.36
N LEU A 180 -17.87 -9.03 -1.80
CA LEU A 180 -18.74 -10.21 -1.72
C LEU A 180 -18.90 -10.81 -3.12
N ASN A 181 -18.35 -12.02 -3.34
CA ASN A 181 -18.21 -12.71 -4.65
C ASN A 181 -17.16 -12.16 -5.64
N SER A 182 -16.14 -11.43 -5.19
CA SER A 182 -15.01 -11.15 -6.07
C SER A 182 -14.21 -12.43 -6.33
N THR A 183 -14.30 -12.94 -7.56
CA THR A 183 -13.17 -13.61 -8.19
C THR A 183 -11.95 -12.76 -7.90
N LYS A 184 -10.87 -13.34 -7.38
CA LYS A 184 -9.59 -12.65 -7.26
C LYS A 184 -9.21 -12.15 -8.65
N TYR A 185 -9.62 -10.93 -9.01
CA TYR A 185 -9.05 -10.25 -10.14
C TYR A 185 -7.58 -10.17 -9.79
N ASN A 186 -6.74 -10.74 -10.65
CA ASN A 186 -5.31 -10.57 -10.57
C ASN A 186 -5.07 -9.05 -10.46
N ILE A 187 -4.88 -8.54 -9.25
CA ILE A 187 -4.26 -7.24 -8.99
C ILE A 187 -2.85 -7.45 -9.50
N THR A 188 -2.69 -7.34 -10.81
CA THR A 188 -1.50 -7.56 -11.62
C THR A 188 -0.32 -8.10 -10.81
N THR A 189 -0.44 -9.34 -10.32
CA THR A 189 0.69 -10.06 -9.76
C THR A 189 1.49 -10.48 -10.98
N GLY A 190 2.43 -9.63 -11.39
CA GLY A 190 3.24 -9.86 -12.58
C GLY A 190 3.14 -8.79 -13.66
N GLY A 191 3.19 -7.50 -13.29
CA GLY A 191 3.96 -6.57 -14.11
C GLY A 191 5.41 -6.69 -13.64
N ALA A 192 6.38 -6.77 -14.55
CA ALA A 192 7.80 -6.66 -14.24
C ALA A 192 8.12 -5.25 -13.69
N GLY A 193 7.62 -4.95 -12.49
CA GLY A 193 8.05 -3.80 -11.73
C GLY A 193 9.46 -4.08 -11.26
N THR A 194 10.42 -3.36 -11.82
CA THR A 194 11.77 -3.26 -11.26
C THR A 194 11.62 -2.92 -9.79
N LYS A 195 12.34 -3.65 -8.93
CA LYS A 195 12.33 -3.38 -7.50
C LYS A 195 12.74 -1.93 -7.28
N ALA A 196 12.29 -1.28 -6.20
CA ALA A 196 12.75 0.08 -5.90
C ALA A 196 14.29 0.18 -5.78
N SER A 197 14.97 -0.93 -5.45
CA SER A 197 16.42 -1.07 -5.48
C SER A 197 17.05 -1.08 -6.87
N GLU A 198 16.28 -1.36 -7.92
CA GLU A 198 16.66 -1.39 -9.34
C GLU A 198 16.33 -0.07 -10.04
N LEU A 199 15.60 0.85 -9.39
CA LEU A 199 15.53 2.26 -9.78
C LEU A 199 16.82 2.97 -9.37
N SER A 200 17.93 2.66 -10.06
CA SER A 200 19.08 3.55 -10.07
C SER A 200 18.71 4.80 -10.86
N ASP A 201 19.08 5.97 -10.33
CA ASP A 201 18.93 7.30 -10.95
C ASP A 201 19.27 7.27 -12.46
N THR A 202 18.25 7.19 -13.30
CA THR A 202 18.38 7.12 -14.78
C THR A 202 18.81 8.47 -15.37
N SER A 203 19.37 9.38 -14.57
CA SER A 203 20.04 10.57 -15.06
C SER A 203 21.42 10.26 -15.69
N ASN A 204 21.94 9.02 -15.59
CA ASN A 204 23.25 8.68 -16.15
C ASN A 204 23.38 7.35 -16.94
N THR A 205 22.27 6.78 -17.43
CA THR A 205 22.29 5.60 -18.31
C THR A 205 21.66 5.90 -19.68
N LYS A 206 21.97 7.04 -20.30
CA LYS A 206 21.76 7.23 -21.75
C LYS A 206 22.83 6.59 -22.64
N TYR A 207 23.83 5.92 -22.06
CA TYR A 207 24.90 5.27 -22.83
C TYR A 207 25.24 3.87 -22.29
N LYS A 208 24.27 2.97 -22.31
CA LYS A 208 24.59 1.55 -22.48
C LYS A 208 23.70 0.99 -23.59
N SER A 209 24.26 1.02 -24.79
CA SER A 209 23.84 0.18 -25.91
C SER A 209 23.81 -1.27 -25.43
N ASP A 210 22.65 -1.90 -25.39
CA ASP A 210 22.58 -3.35 -25.46
C ASP A 210 23.19 -3.75 -26.81
N LYS A 211 24.45 -4.19 -26.79
CA LYS A 211 25.15 -4.69 -27.99
C LYS A 211 24.62 -6.06 -28.36
N SER A 212 23.35 -6.12 -28.74
CA SER A 212 22.72 -7.25 -29.41
C SER A 212 22.41 -6.86 -30.85
N ASN A 213 23.46 -6.60 -31.64
CA ASN A 213 23.43 -6.60 -33.11
C ASN A 213 22.23 -5.89 -33.78
N SER A 214 21.74 -4.80 -33.18
CA SER A 214 20.69 -3.96 -33.73
C SER A 214 21.33 -2.94 -34.67
N ASN A 215 20.86 -2.90 -35.92
CA ASN A 215 21.26 -1.87 -36.87
C ASN A 215 20.88 -0.51 -36.26
N PRO A 216 21.79 0.49 -36.13
CA PRO A 216 21.51 1.76 -35.44
C PRO A 216 20.24 2.46 -35.96
N ASP A 217 19.97 2.34 -37.26
CA ASP A 217 18.75 2.86 -37.89
C ASP A 217 17.47 2.23 -37.29
N GLN A 218 17.49 0.94 -36.94
CA GLN A 218 16.35 0.23 -36.34
C GLN A 218 16.02 0.71 -34.93
N GLU A 219 17.03 1.13 -34.15
CA GLU A 219 16.80 1.68 -32.81
C GLU A 219 16.12 3.05 -32.90
N TRP A 220 16.51 3.87 -33.88
CA TRP A 220 15.84 5.15 -34.15
C TRP A 220 14.38 4.95 -34.57
N PHE A 221 14.09 3.98 -35.44
CA PHE A 221 12.70 3.70 -35.84
C PHE A 221 11.82 3.27 -34.67
N LYS A 222 12.36 2.53 -33.69
CA LYS A 222 11.64 2.12 -32.48
C LYS A 222 11.32 3.32 -31.58
N ASP A 223 12.30 4.18 -31.31
CA ASP A 223 12.11 5.40 -30.50
C ASP A 223 11.10 6.36 -31.15
N ALA A 224 11.22 6.57 -32.46
CA ALA A 224 10.27 7.37 -33.22
C ALA A 224 8.85 6.78 -33.13
N LEU A 225 8.68 5.46 -33.31
CA LEU A 225 7.39 4.79 -33.22
C LEU A 225 6.71 5.01 -31.87
N GLU A 226 7.45 4.92 -30.76
CA GLU A 226 6.92 5.17 -29.42
C GLU A 226 6.45 6.62 -29.25
N LYS A 227 7.22 7.59 -29.74
CA LYS A 227 6.86 9.01 -29.71
C LYS A 227 5.55 9.29 -30.47
N TYR A 228 5.35 8.68 -31.63
CA TYR A 228 4.12 8.85 -32.42
C TYR A 228 2.91 8.14 -31.79
N LYS A 229 3.10 6.95 -31.21
CA LYS A 229 2.04 6.25 -30.45
C LYS A 229 1.59 7.04 -29.22
N TYR A 230 2.52 7.72 -28.54
CA TYR A 230 2.21 8.56 -27.39
C TYR A 230 1.39 9.80 -27.78
N GLN A 231 1.77 10.48 -28.86
CA GLN A 231 0.99 11.64 -29.38
C GLN A 231 -0.42 11.21 -29.83
N ALA A 232 -0.52 10.11 -30.57
CA ALA A 232 -1.78 9.49 -30.96
C ALA A 232 -2.72 9.18 -29.79
N ASN A 233 -2.18 8.77 -28.64
CA ASN A 233 -2.97 8.47 -27.44
C ASN A 233 -3.53 9.75 -26.80
N LEU A 234 -2.75 10.83 -26.82
CA LEU A 234 -3.18 12.15 -26.32
C LEU A 234 -4.27 12.78 -27.18
N ASP A 235 -4.19 12.61 -28.51
CA ASP A 235 -5.10 13.23 -29.46
C ASP A 235 -6.44 12.47 -29.61
N GLY A 236 -6.53 11.22 -29.13
CA GLY A 236 -7.77 10.45 -29.01
C GLY A 236 -8.44 10.00 -30.32
N GLN A 237 -7.99 10.50 -31.48
CA GLN A 237 -8.35 10.03 -32.82
C GLN A 237 -7.11 10.03 -33.72
N LEU A 238 -6.87 8.92 -34.41
CA LEU A 238 -5.69 8.74 -35.25
C LEU A 238 -5.96 9.22 -36.67
N THR A 239 -5.31 10.29 -37.11
CA THR A 239 -5.50 10.80 -38.49
C THR A 239 -4.94 9.83 -39.52
N ALA A 240 -5.47 9.87 -40.75
CA ALA A 240 -5.08 8.93 -41.81
C ALA A 240 -3.58 9.01 -42.19
N ASP A 241 -2.93 10.16 -41.95
CA ASP A 241 -1.50 10.34 -42.22
C ASP A 241 -0.63 9.84 -41.06
N GLU A 242 -1.05 10.01 -39.81
CA GLU A 242 -0.37 9.42 -38.65
C GLU A 242 -0.40 7.89 -38.68
N GLN A 243 -1.48 7.29 -39.16
CA GLN A 243 -1.58 5.85 -39.40
C GLN A 243 -0.51 5.35 -40.39
N LYS A 244 -0.25 6.11 -41.47
CA LYS A 244 0.80 5.79 -42.46
C LYS A 244 2.19 5.92 -41.86
N VAL A 245 2.45 6.97 -41.07
CA VAL A 245 3.74 7.17 -40.39
C VAL A 245 3.99 6.04 -39.39
N ILE A 246 3.01 5.70 -38.54
CA ILE A 246 3.13 4.65 -37.52
C ILE A 246 3.32 3.26 -38.16
N SER A 247 2.57 2.96 -39.23
CA SER A 247 2.71 1.67 -39.93
C SER A 247 4.09 1.52 -40.59
N THR A 248 4.60 2.57 -41.24
CA THR A 248 5.94 2.55 -41.86
C THR A 248 7.07 2.48 -40.83
N LEU A 249 6.98 3.21 -39.72
CA LEU A 249 7.94 3.11 -38.60
C LEU A 249 7.91 1.71 -37.95
N SER A 250 6.73 1.11 -37.79
CA SER A 250 6.58 -0.24 -37.23
C SER A 250 7.22 -1.31 -38.12
N GLN A 251 7.08 -1.17 -39.44
CA GLN A 251 7.71 -2.09 -40.39
C GLN A 251 9.24 -1.93 -40.42
N LEU A 252 9.75 -0.70 -40.45
CA LEU A 252 11.19 -0.41 -40.44
C LEU A 252 11.88 -0.77 -39.12
N ALA A 253 11.13 -0.76 -38.02
CA ALA A 253 11.56 -1.27 -36.71
C ALA A 253 11.62 -2.82 -36.63
N GLY A 254 11.22 -3.53 -37.69
CA GLY A 254 11.22 -4.99 -37.77
C GLY A 254 10.01 -5.67 -37.09
N LEU A 255 8.92 -4.94 -36.91
CA LEU A 255 7.70 -5.40 -36.21
C LEU A 255 6.50 -5.65 -37.15
N GLY A 256 6.70 -5.69 -38.48
CA GLY A 256 5.61 -5.84 -39.47
C GLY A 256 5.93 -6.80 -40.64
N GLU A 257 4.91 -7.22 -41.39
CA GLU A 257 4.96 -8.34 -42.36
C GLU A 257 4.97 -7.97 -43.86
N ASP A 258 4.88 -6.69 -44.25
CA ASP A 258 4.78 -6.30 -45.68
C ASP A 258 6.13 -5.89 -46.32
N PRO A 259 6.45 -6.33 -47.56
CA PRO A 259 7.76 -6.12 -48.19
C PRO A 259 7.94 -4.78 -48.94
N ASN A 260 6.95 -3.87 -48.94
CA ASN A 260 7.01 -2.65 -49.76
C ASN A 260 6.93 -1.37 -48.90
N TYR A 261 8.08 -0.73 -48.68
CA TYR A 261 8.20 0.46 -47.83
C TYR A 261 7.77 1.73 -48.57
N ASN A 262 7.07 2.62 -47.88
CA ASN A 262 6.87 3.99 -48.35
C ASN A 262 7.80 4.95 -47.61
N TRP A 263 8.94 5.29 -48.21
CA TRP A 263 9.92 6.21 -47.62
C TRP A 263 9.44 7.67 -47.55
N GLU A 264 8.36 8.03 -48.23
CA GLU A 264 7.83 9.39 -48.25
C GLU A 264 7.01 9.73 -47.00
N SER A 265 6.48 8.73 -46.29
CA SER A 265 5.74 8.92 -45.05
C SER A 265 6.63 8.99 -43.81
N LEU A 266 7.96 8.99 -43.97
CA LEU A 266 8.87 9.12 -42.83
C LEU A 266 8.90 10.57 -42.30
N PRO A 267 9.03 10.75 -40.98
CA PRO A 267 9.21 12.05 -40.37
C PRO A 267 10.44 12.80 -40.94
N ALA A 268 10.37 14.12 -41.05
CA ALA A 268 11.48 14.95 -41.53
C ALA A 268 12.74 14.79 -40.65
N GLU A 269 12.53 14.47 -39.37
CA GLU A 269 13.55 14.14 -38.37
C GLU A 269 14.45 12.97 -38.80
N TYR A 270 13.97 12.03 -39.61
CA TYR A 270 14.79 10.94 -40.14
C TYR A 270 15.92 11.45 -41.04
N LYS A 271 15.66 12.48 -41.85
CA LYS A 271 16.69 13.07 -42.73
C LYS A 271 17.77 13.77 -41.92
N ILE A 272 17.39 14.38 -40.79
CA ILE A 272 18.33 15.01 -39.85
C ILE A 272 19.18 13.94 -39.18
N TYR A 273 18.56 12.86 -38.70
CA TYR A 273 19.24 11.72 -38.08
C TYR A 273 20.27 11.05 -39.03
N LYS A 274 19.91 10.85 -40.30
CA LYS A 274 20.79 10.23 -41.29
C LYS A 274 21.98 11.10 -41.70
N ASN A 275 21.80 12.41 -41.65
CA ASN A 275 22.85 13.39 -41.98
C ASN A 275 23.72 13.75 -40.77
N ASP A 276 23.41 13.22 -39.59
CA ASP A 276 24.22 13.42 -38.40
C ASP A 276 25.56 12.64 -38.52
N PRO A 277 26.73 13.30 -38.46
CA PRO A 277 28.02 12.62 -38.49
C PRO A 277 28.22 11.62 -37.33
N TYR A 278 27.39 11.66 -36.29
CA TYR A 278 27.49 10.79 -35.12
C TYR A 278 26.73 9.45 -35.25
N THR A 279 25.89 9.27 -36.27
CA THR A 279 25.14 8.01 -36.50
C THR A 279 25.88 7.07 -37.45
N ASN A 280 26.72 7.60 -38.34
CA ASN A 280 27.54 6.85 -39.31
C ASN A 280 28.98 6.59 -38.83
N GLY A 281 29.17 6.21 -37.56
CA GLY A 281 30.44 5.65 -37.07
C GLY A 281 31.68 6.58 -37.11
N GLY A 282 31.52 7.89 -37.25
CA GLY A 282 32.62 8.85 -37.27
C GLY A 282 33.23 9.09 -35.88
N THR A 283 34.54 8.82 -35.72
CA THR A 283 35.32 9.09 -34.49
C THR A 283 35.40 10.59 -34.16
N LYS A 284 35.18 10.96 -32.88
CA LYS A 284 35.22 12.34 -32.37
C LYS A 284 36.58 13.03 -32.61
N LYS A 285 36.56 14.24 -33.20
CA LYS A 285 37.48 15.32 -32.78
C LYS A 285 36.76 16.11 -31.70
N TYR A 286 37.28 16.08 -30.47
CA TYR A 286 36.84 17.01 -29.43
C TYR A 286 37.26 18.42 -29.84
N VAL A 287 36.32 19.20 -30.37
CA VAL A 287 36.45 20.65 -30.47
C VAL A 287 35.78 21.20 -29.23
N TYR A 288 36.57 21.72 -28.29
CA TYR A 288 36.02 22.55 -27.22
C TYR A 288 35.21 23.68 -27.87
N PRO A 289 33.98 23.97 -27.42
CA PRO A 289 33.29 25.17 -27.88
C PRO A 289 34.20 26.35 -27.52
N LYS A 290 34.65 27.11 -28.54
CA LYS A 290 35.14 28.47 -28.29
C LYS A 290 34.02 29.17 -27.52
N SER A 291 34.37 29.82 -26.41
CA SER A 291 33.45 30.70 -25.71
C SER A 291 32.74 31.55 -26.74
N GLN A 292 31.41 31.51 -26.74
CA GLN A 292 30.62 32.48 -27.47
C GLN A 292 31.20 33.86 -27.16
N ASP A 293 31.52 34.62 -28.20
CA ASP A 293 31.96 35.99 -28.08
C ASP A 293 30.91 36.73 -27.24
N ILE A 294 31.26 37.01 -25.99
CA ILE A 294 30.60 38.05 -25.21
C ILE A 294 30.91 39.31 -25.99
N ASP A 295 29.89 39.87 -26.64
CA ASP A 295 29.99 41.14 -27.32
C ASP A 295 30.47 42.18 -26.29
N SER A 296 31.74 42.58 -26.39
CA SER A 296 32.40 43.50 -25.46
C SER A 296 31.86 44.93 -25.55
N SER A 297 30.75 45.15 -26.25
CA SER A 297 30.05 46.43 -26.38
C SER A 297 28.99 46.67 -25.30
N SER A 298 28.64 45.69 -24.46
CA SER A 298 27.60 45.84 -23.42
C SER A 298 28.13 46.05 -22.00
N LEU A 299 29.43 46.33 -21.81
CA LEU A 299 30.08 46.43 -20.50
C LEU A 299 30.65 47.84 -20.15
N THR A 300 30.19 48.89 -20.85
CA THR A 300 30.61 50.29 -20.57
C THR A 300 29.47 51.23 -20.16
N ALA A 301 28.35 50.71 -19.64
CA ALA A 301 27.21 51.53 -19.22
C ALA A 301 26.84 51.40 -17.73
N LEU A 302 27.84 51.25 -16.85
CA LEU A 302 27.66 51.34 -15.40
C LEU A 302 28.97 51.75 -14.70
N ASP A 303 29.59 52.82 -15.18
CA ASP A 303 30.51 53.63 -14.37
C ASP A 303 30.62 55.04 -14.97
N LYS A 304 29.77 55.95 -14.46
CA LYS A 304 29.93 57.42 -14.38
C LYS A 304 28.55 58.07 -14.18
N GLY A 305 28.29 58.50 -12.95
CA GLY A 305 27.11 59.27 -12.56
C GLY A 305 26.69 58.95 -11.14
#